data_AF-A0A7Z9WTE6-F1
#
_entry.id   AF-A0A7Z9WTE6-F1
#
_cell.length_a   1.000
_cell.length_b   1.000
_cell.length_c   1.000
_cell.angle_alpha   90.00
_cell.angle_beta   90.00
_cell.angle_gamma   90.00
#
_symmetry.space_group_name_H-M   'P 1'
#
loop_
_entity.id
_entity.type
_entity.pdbx_description
1 polymer ?
#
loop_
_entity_poly.entity_id
_entity_poly.type
_entity_poly.pdbx_seq_one_letter_code
_entity_poly.pdbx_strand_id
1 'polypeptide(L)'
;ARKVRVHNLRVQSANFVVLRALEMPSILIEAAFLSNPYDEKNLRSPRFQKNLTGAIVKGVKRYAAQQARQPRWGENLFVHYRVQPGDTLSEIAQRFGTRVSTLRRLNRLRNADLLYVGKRLKVPVSEKVLAQL
;
A
#
# COMPACT_ATOMS: atom_id res chain seq x y z
N ALA A 1 -24.70 -26.64 12.41
CA ALA A 1 -23.52 -25.75 12.36
C ALA A 1 -23.99 -24.30 12.21
N ARG A 2 -23.66 -23.40 13.15
CA ARG A 2 -24.10 -21.99 13.10
C ARG A 2 -23.17 -21.18 12.18
N LYS A 3 -23.76 -20.54 11.18
CA LYS A 3 -23.13 -19.87 10.04
C LYS A 3 -22.59 -18.50 10.49
N VAL A 4 -21.29 -18.26 10.37
CA VAL A 4 -20.73 -16.90 10.45
C VAL A 4 -21.31 -16.12 9.26
N ARG A 5 -22.04 -15.03 9.52
CA ARG A 5 -22.55 -14.17 8.45
C ARG A 5 -21.43 -13.21 8.06
N VAL A 6 -20.98 -13.33 6.82
CA VAL A 6 -20.14 -12.30 6.21
C VAL A 6 -20.96 -11.02 6.11
N HIS A 7 -20.43 -9.91 6.63
CA HIS A 7 -21.16 -8.65 6.77
C HIS A 7 -21.57 -8.04 5.44
N ASN A 8 -20.73 -8.19 4.41
CA ASN A 8 -21.07 -7.84 3.04
C ASN A 8 -20.36 -8.77 2.06
N LEU A 9 -21.07 -9.28 1.06
CA LEU A 9 -20.52 -10.17 0.03
C LEU A 9 -19.94 -9.39 -1.16
N ARG A 10 -20.08 -8.06 -1.19
CA ARG A 10 -19.57 -7.19 -2.24
C ARG A 10 -18.30 -6.47 -1.80
N VAL A 11 -17.40 -6.26 -2.76
CA VAL A 11 -16.23 -5.38 -2.57
C VAL A 11 -16.73 -3.95 -2.37
N GLN A 12 -16.21 -3.27 -1.37
CA GLN A 12 -16.52 -1.88 -1.07
C GLN A 12 -15.30 -0.98 -1.35
N SER A 13 -15.58 0.27 -1.70
CA SER A 13 -14.57 1.32 -1.81
C SER A 13 -14.59 2.18 -0.56
N ALA A 14 -13.42 2.42 0.03
CA ALA A 14 -13.26 3.30 1.19
C ALA A 14 -11.95 4.07 1.09
N ASN A 15 -11.87 5.24 1.73
CA ASN A 15 -10.74 6.15 1.60
C ASN A 15 -9.66 5.90 2.67
N PHE A 16 -9.29 4.64 2.88
CA PHE A 16 -8.25 4.27 3.83
C PHE A 16 -6.87 4.53 3.26
N VAL A 17 -5.99 5.11 4.06
CA VAL A 17 -4.61 5.42 3.67
C VAL A 17 -3.86 4.18 3.19
N VAL A 18 -4.01 3.06 3.90
CA VAL A 18 -3.35 1.78 3.57
C VAL A 18 -3.76 1.23 2.20
N LEU A 19 -4.87 1.72 1.63
CA LEU A 19 -5.36 1.37 0.30
C LEU A 19 -4.93 2.36 -0.79
N ARG A 20 -4.30 3.47 -0.40
CA ARG A 20 -3.69 4.42 -1.32
C ARG A 20 -2.28 3.94 -1.70
N ALA A 21 -2.18 2.71 -2.18
CA ALA A 21 -0.94 2.20 -2.77
C ALA A 21 -0.82 2.73 -4.20
N LEU A 22 0.25 3.47 -4.50
CA LEU A 22 0.33 4.26 -5.72
C LEU A 22 0.74 3.49 -6.98
N GLU A 23 1.22 2.25 -6.84
CA GLU A 23 1.56 1.40 -7.99
C GLU A 23 1.26 -0.09 -7.78
N MET A 24 0.67 -0.47 -6.65
CA MET A 24 0.38 -1.87 -6.32
C MET A 24 -1.12 -2.04 -6.00
N PRO A 25 -1.75 -3.12 -6.49
CA PRO A 25 -3.10 -3.49 -6.05
C PRO A 25 -3.10 -3.70 -4.53
N SER A 26 -3.99 -3.01 -3.83
CA SER A 26 -4.14 -3.12 -2.37
C SER A 26 -5.61 -3.35 -2.01
N ILE A 27 -5.82 -4.15 -0.96
CA ILE A 27 -7.15 -4.44 -0.41
C ILE A 27 -7.05 -4.48 1.11
N LEU A 28 -8.15 -4.11 1.78
CA LEU A 28 -8.31 -4.27 3.22
C LEU A 28 -9.34 -5.38 3.40
N ILE A 29 -9.01 -6.34 4.26
CA ILE A 29 -9.89 -7.47 4.55
C ILE A 29 -10.41 -7.29 5.96
N GLU A 30 -11.70 -6.99 6.08
CA GLU A 30 -12.42 -7.03 7.35
C GLU A 30 -12.84 -8.47 7.62
N ALA A 31 -12.13 -9.15 8.52
CA ALA A 31 -12.36 -10.56 8.80
C ALA A 31 -13.63 -10.81 9.62
N ALA A 32 -13.83 -10.04 10.70
CA ALA A 32 -15.00 -10.07 11.58
C ALA A 32 -14.98 -8.85 12.53
N PHE A 33 -16.05 -8.62 13.30
CA PHE A 33 -16.13 -7.48 14.22
C PHE A 33 -15.75 -7.85 15.66
N LEU A 34 -14.75 -7.19 16.23
CA LEU A 34 -14.40 -7.37 17.65
C LEU A 34 -15.51 -6.91 18.61
N SER A 35 -16.34 -5.95 18.20
CA SER A 35 -17.48 -5.48 18.99
C SER A 35 -18.61 -6.52 19.10
N ASN A 36 -18.59 -7.56 18.28
CA ASN A 36 -19.55 -8.65 18.32
C ASN A 36 -18.94 -9.87 19.06
N PRO A 37 -19.46 -10.26 20.24
CA PRO A 37 -18.86 -11.34 21.05
C PRO A 37 -18.74 -12.69 20.34
N TYR A 38 -19.63 -12.95 19.37
CA TYR A 38 -19.54 -14.17 18.56
C TYR A 38 -18.36 -14.15 17.59
N ASP A 39 -18.15 -13.02 16.92
CA ASP A 39 -17.04 -12.83 15.99
C ASP A 39 -15.71 -12.78 16.72
N GLU A 40 -15.65 -12.13 17.89
CA GLU A 40 -14.47 -12.12 18.73
C GLU A 40 -14.02 -13.55 19.11
N LYS A 41 -14.98 -14.41 19.52
CA LYS A 41 -14.71 -15.83 19.80
C LYS A 41 -14.20 -16.57 18.56
N ASN A 42 -14.76 -16.30 17.39
CA ASN A 42 -14.28 -16.89 16.14
C ASN A 42 -12.88 -16.41 15.80
N LEU A 43 -12.57 -15.11 15.96
CA LEU A 43 -11.25 -14.55 15.71
C LEU A 43 -10.16 -15.20 16.57
N ARG A 44 -10.50 -15.64 17.79
CA ARG A 44 -9.61 -16.38 18.69
C ARG A 44 -9.48 -17.88 18.35
N SER A 45 -10.32 -18.40 17.45
CA SER A 45 -10.34 -19.84 17.11
C SER A 45 -9.29 -20.19 16.05
N PRO A 46 -8.40 -21.18 16.31
CA PRO A 46 -7.43 -21.64 15.32
C PRO A 46 -8.07 -22.17 14.03
N ARG A 47 -9.28 -22.76 14.13
CA ARG A 47 -10.01 -23.27 12.97
C ARG A 47 -10.46 -22.14 12.05
N PHE A 48 -11.01 -21.07 12.63
CA PHE A 48 -11.45 -19.91 11.86
C PHE A 48 -10.24 -19.22 11.20
N GLN A 49 -9.16 -19.01 11.94
CA GLN A 49 -7.93 -18.43 11.42
C GLN A 49 -7.36 -19.25 10.24
N LYS A 50 -7.29 -20.59 10.36
CA LYS A 50 -6.85 -21.46 9.26
C LYS A 50 -7.72 -21.34 8.01
N ASN A 51 -9.05 -21.31 8.19
CA ASN A 51 -9.99 -21.17 7.08
C ASN A 51 -9.84 -19.81 6.37
N LEU A 52 -9.75 -18.73 7.15
CA LEU A 52 -9.54 -17.37 6.64
C LEU A 52 -8.23 -17.28 5.87
N THR A 53 -7.11 -17.72 6.46
CA THR A 53 -5.80 -17.73 5.82
C THR A 53 -5.82 -18.54 4.52
N GLY A 54 -6.44 -19.72 4.52
CA GLY A 54 -6.58 -20.53 3.31
C GLY A 54 -7.35 -19.82 2.19
N ALA A 55 -8.42 -19.09 2.53
CA ALA A 55 -9.19 -18.29 1.58
C ALA A 55 -8.37 -17.12 1.02
N ILE A 56 -7.65 -16.39 1.88
CA ILE A 56 -6.78 -15.27 1.48
C ILE A 56 -5.69 -15.76 0.53
N VAL A 57 -4.95 -16.82 0.91
CA VAL A 57 -3.88 -17.39 0.08
C VAL A 57 -4.41 -17.85 -1.27
N LYS A 58 -5.57 -18.53 -1.29
CA LYS A 58 -6.19 -18.98 -2.53
C LYS A 58 -6.59 -17.81 -3.43
N GLY A 59 -7.15 -16.75 -2.86
CA GLY A 59 -7.52 -15.53 -3.59
C GLY A 59 -6.30 -14.83 -4.19
N VAL A 60 -5.27 -14.59 -3.38
CA VAL A 60 -4.02 -13.94 -3.81
C VAL A 60 -3.32 -14.76 -4.90
N LYS A 61 -3.24 -16.10 -4.75
CA LYS A 61 -2.67 -16.98 -5.79
C LYS A 61 -3.42 -16.87 -7.11
N ARG A 62 -4.76 -16.84 -7.07
CA ARG A 62 -5.59 -16.66 -8.28
C ARG A 62 -5.37 -15.31 -8.93
N TYR A 63 -5.36 -14.23 -8.14
CA TYR A 63 -5.08 -12.89 -8.62
C TYR A 63 -3.71 -12.81 -9.29
N ALA A 64 -2.67 -13.31 -8.60
CA ALA A 64 -1.32 -13.32 -9.12
C ALA A 64 -1.20 -14.12 -10.43
N ALA A 65 -1.84 -15.29 -10.53
CA ALA A 65 -1.83 -16.09 -11.76
C ALA A 65 -2.55 -15.41 -12.94
N GLN A 66 -3.63 -14.67 -12.67
CA GLN A 66 -4.42 -13.99 -13.71
C GLN A 66 -3.80 -12.67 -14.17
N GLN A 67 -3.15 -11.93 -13.26
CA GLN A 67 -2.64 -10.58 -13.50
C GLN A 67 -1.11 -10.55 -13.66
N ALA A 68 -0.46 -11.71 -13.87
CA ALA A 68 0.99 -11.83 -14.00
C ALA A 68 1.53 -11.18 -15.29
N ARG A 69 1.58 -9.85 -15.33
CA ARG A 69 2.86 -9.20 -15.60
C ARG A 69 3.57 -9.19 -14.26
N GLN A 70 4.61 -10.02 -14.17
CA GLN A 70 5.47 -10.32 -13.02
C GLN A 70 5.24 -9.45 -11.78
N PRO A 71 4.86 -10.05 -10.65
CA PRO A 71 4.66 -9.27 -9.45
C PRO A 71 6.00 -8.65 -9.03
N ARG A 72 5.97 -7.33 -8.80
CA ARG A 72 7.12 -6.46 -8.52
C ARG A 72 7.65 -6.63 -7.08
N TRP A 73 7.77 -7.87 -6.60
CA TRP A 73 8.29 -8.15 -5.27
C TRP A 73 9.76 -7.70 -5.22
N GLY A 74 10.08 -6.75 -4.34
CA GLY A 74 11.42 -6.17 -4.24
C GLY A 74 11.70 -4.97 -5.15
N GLU A 75 10.73 -4.50 -5.95
CA GLU A 75 10.88 -3.18 -6.56
C GLU A 75 10.73 -2.08 -5.51
N ASN A 76 11.58 -1.06 -5.59
CA ASN A 76 11.42 0.14 -4.77
C ASN A 76 10.09 0.81 -5.13
N LEU A 77 9.12 0.77 -4.21
CA LEU A 77 7.87 1.50 -4.35
C LEU A 77 8.18 3.00 -4.38
N PHE A 78 7.50 3.74 -5.25
CA PHE A 78 7.60 5.18 -5.30
C PHE A 78 6.23 5.82 -5.46
N VAL A 79 6.11 7.03 -4.93
CA VAL A 79 5.02 7.94 -5.17
C VAL A 79 5.39 8.89 -6.30
N HIS A 80 4.41 9.33 -7.09
CA HIS A 80 4.60 10.45 -7.99
C HIS A 80 4.28 11.76 -7.27
N TYR A 81 5.32 12.49 -6.91
CA TYR A 81 5.21 13.83 -6.34
C TYR A 81 5.27 14.87 -7.46
N ARG A 82 4.32 15.80 -7.49
CA ARG A 82 4.37 16.95 -8.40
C ARG A 82 5.06 18.10 -7.68
N VAL A 83 6.20 18.53 -8.20
CA VAL A 83 6.97 19.66 -7.66
C VAL A 83 6.08 20.90 -7.59
N GLN A 84 6.05 21.55 -6.43
CA GLN A 84 5.31 22.78 -6.16
C GLN A 84 6.24 23.99 -6.24
N PRO A 85 5.69 25.21 -6.41
CA PRO A 85 6.47 26.43 -6.28
C PRO A 85 7.19 26.48 -4.93
N GLY A 86 8.49 26.76 -4.94
CA GLY A 86 9.33 26.85 -3.74
C GLY A 86 9.96 25.53 -3.25
N ASP A 87 9.59 24.38 -3.83
CA ASP A 87 10.20 23.11 -3.44
C ASP A 87 11.69 23.03 -3.80
N THR A 88 12.50 22.53 -2.87
CA THR A 88 13.85 22.04 -3.16
C THR A 88 13.94 20.51 -3.10
N LEU A 89 14.92 19.93 -3.79
CA LEU A 89 15.14 18.47 -3.74
C LEU A 89 15.49 17.98 -2.33
N SER A 90 16.14 18.84 -1.52
CA SER A 90 16.50 18.58 -0.13
C SER A 90 15.29 18.49 0.78
N GLU A 91 14.37 19.46 0.70
CA GLU A 91 13.14 19.47 1.50
C GLU A 91 12.22 18.30 1.13
N ILE A 92 12.09 18.01 -0.18
CA ILE A 92 11.34 16.83 -0.63
C ILE A 92 11.99 15.56 -0.07
N ALA A 93 13.32 15.40 -0.17
CA ALA A 93 13.99 14.23 0.36
C ALA A 93 13.74 14.05 1.87
N GLN A 94 13.85 15.13 2.64
CA GLN A 94 13.59 15.13 4.08
C GLN A 94 12.14 14.76 4.41
N ARG A 95 11.18 15.39 3.73
CA ARG A 95 9.73 15.14 3.92
C ARG A 95 9.37 13.68 3.68
N PHE A 96 9.99 13.04 2.68
CA PHE A 96 9.73 11.65 2.34
C PHE A 96 10.71 10.66 2.99
N GLY A 97 11.56 11.12 3.92
CA GLY A 97 12.49 10.28 4.65
C GLY A 97 13.50 9.55 3.74
N THR A 98 13.92 10.17 2.65
CA THR A 98 14.90 9.63 1.70
C THR A 98 16.10 10.55 1.54
N ARG A 99 17.06 10.18 0.70
CA ARG A 99 18.25 10.99 0.41
C ARG A 99 18.10 11.72 -0.92
N VAL A 100 18.64 12.93 -1.00
CA VAL A 100 18.72 13.73 -2.24
C VAL A 100 19.37 12.94 -3.38
N SER A 101 20.44 12.19 -3.08
CA SER A 101 21.11 11.32 -4.05
C SER A 101 20.22 10.19 -4.59
N THR A 102 19.36 9.61 -3.73
CA THR A 102 18.36 8.63 -4.14
C THR A 102 17.33 9.25 -5.08
N LEU A 103 16.81 10.45 -4.75
CA LEU A 103 15.87 11.17 -5.62
C LEU A 103 16.50 11.48 -6.99
N ARG A 104 17.74 11.95 -7.02
CA ARG A 104 18.45 12.24 -8.27
C ARG A 104 18.59 11.00 -9.13
N ARG A 105 19.08 9.90 -8.55
CA ARG A 105 19.28 8.63 -9.26
C ARG A 105 17.97 8.09 -9.82
N LEU A 106 16.92 8.07 -9.00
CA LEU A 106 15.61 7.53 -9.37
C LEU A 106 14.93 8.34 -10.49
N ASN A 107 15.16 9.65 -10.51
CA ASN A 107 14.57 10.57 -11.49
C ASN A 107 15.52 10.97 -12.63
N ARG A 108 16.70 10.35 -12.70
CA ARG A 108 17.74 10.64 -13.69
C ARG A 108 18.08 12.14 -13.77
N LEU A 109 18.12 12.81 -12.61
CA LEU A 109 18.43 14.24 -12.51
C LEU A 109 19.94 14.45 -12.55
N ARG A 110 20.44 14.93 -13.71
CA ARG A 110 21.86 15.25 -13.91
C ARG A 110 22.31 16.41 -13.02
N ASN A 111 21.49 17.46 -12.90
CA ASN A 111 21.70 18.56 -11.96
C ASN A 111 20.61 18.57 -10.88
N ALA A 112 20.99 18.71 -9.62
CA ALA A 112 20.08 18.79 -8.47
C ALA A 112 19.32 20.12 -8.44
N ASP A 113 19.91 21.17 -8.99
CA ASP A 113 19.41 22.54 -8.94
C ASP A 113 18.34 22.82 -10.02
N LEU A 114 18.17 21.88 -10.97
CA LEU A 114 17.18 21.98 -12.05
C LEU A 114 15.86 21.27 -11.68
N LEU A 115 15.27 21.70 -10.56
CA LEU A 115 13.95 21.26 -10.15
C LEU A 115 12.87 22.20 -10.68
N TYR A 116 12.15 21.76 -11.71
CA TYR A 116 11.09 22.56 -12.34
C TYR A 116 9.74 22.32 -11.66
N VAL A 117 9.03 23.41 -11.36
CA VAL A 117 7.65 23.37 -10.88
C VAL A 117 6.78 22.57 -11.85
N GLY A 118 5.90 21.73 -11.30
CA GLY A 118 5.00 20.86 -12.05
C GLY A 118 5.64 19.56 -12.55
N LYS A 119 6.97 19.39 -12.45
CA LYS A 119 7.64 18.13 -12.80
C LYS A 119 7.16 17.01 -11.88
N ARG A 120 6.93 15.82 -12.45
CA ARG A 120 6.62 14.61 -11.67
C ARG A 120 7.91 13.92 -11.26
N LEU A 121 8.18 13.88 -9.97
CA LEU A 121 9.25 13.11 -9.36
C LEU A 121 8.72 11.77 -8.85
N LYS A 122 9.44 10.70 -9.17
CA LYS A 122 9.38 9.43 -8.45
C LYS A 122 10.09 9.61 -7.12
N VAL A 123 9.36 9.48 -6.02
CA VAL A 123 9.90 9.60 -4.66
C VAL A 123 9.71 8.26 -3.97
N PRO A 124 10.77 7.58 -3.52
CA PRO A 124 10.64 6.28 -2.91
C PRO A 124 9.77 6.36 -1.66
N VAL A 125 8.88 5.38 -1.51
CA VAL A 125 8.09 5.19 -0.30
C VAL A 125 9.00 4.55 0.73
N SER A 126 9.29 5.26 1.82
CA SER A 126 9.88 4.65 3.01
C SER A 126 8.77 4.20 3.95
N GLU A 127 9.03 3.17 4.78
CA GLU A 127 8.09 2.75 5.83
C GLU A 127 7.69 3.92 6.74
N LYS A 128 8.61 4.87 6.97
CA LYS A 128 8.36 6.09 7.74
C LYS A 128 7.30 6.99 7.11
N VAL A 129 7.23 7.07 5.78
CA VAL A 129 6.19 7.82 5.07
C VAL A 129 4.84 7.09 5.12
N LEU A 130 4.84 5.76 4.99
CA LEU A 130 3.60 4.98 5.12
C LEU A 130 2.98 5.10 6.52
N ALA A 131 3.81 5.23 7.56
CA ALA A 131 3.35 5.41 8.94
C ALA A 131 2.83 6.83 9.23
N GLN A 132 3.08 7.80 8.34
CA GLN A 132 2.69 9.21 8.50
C GLN A 132 1.52 9.65 7.61
N LEU A 133 1.16 8.81 6.63
CA LEU A 133 -0.02 9.02 5.81
C LEU A 133 -1.27 8.58 6.58
#